data_AF-A0A936NUF3-F1
#
_entry.id   AF-A0A936NUF3-F1
#
_cell.length_a   1.000
_cell.length_b   1.000
_cell.length_c   1.000
_cell.angle_alpha   90.00
_cell.angle_beta   90.00
_cell.angle_gamma   90.00
#
_symmetry.space_group_name_H-M   'P 1'
#
loop_
_entity.id
_entity.type
_entity.pdbx_description
1 polymer ?
#
loop_
_entity_poly.entity_id
_entity_poly.type
_entity_poly.pdbx_seq_one_letter_code
_entity_poly.pdbx_strand_id
1 'polypeptide(L)'
;MKHSLSKPKTFEQDIQGLRNPQIGAIYASLAHWTHSNKVATVVMPTGTGKTETMLSLLLLVRCSKLLVVVPTDPLREQIADKFIGLGLLKKFGLLKQEAHNPVVGILKKRLSDADEAKKFIDSCNVIVTTASYLARMDEAVFKVLVSESSHVFIDEAHHSEAETWFSIREAFQGKRIIQFTATPYRNDGKKSRAEIIYCFPLKNAQREGYFKKIEFHPVYEWEKGEEDVAIANKAVEILRKDREDYPHILLARVETKRRADEIFEIYSKFTDLKVAKIYSGLSGKESIKKAIANKEYQVVVCVDMLGEGFDLPELKIAAFHDVKRAFLQLFNSLGDLHAQSMMKS
;
A
#
# COMPACT_ATOMS: atom_id res chain seq x y z
N MET A 1 -8.93 -17.58 -19.99
CA MET A 1 -8.67 -18.05 -18.62
C MET A 1 -9.15 -19.48 -18.53
N LYS A 2 -8.41 -20.40 -17.90
CA LYS A 2 -9.06 -21.61 -17.38
C LYS A 2 -10.11 -21.13 -16.36
N HIS A 3 -11.35 -21.58 -16.45
CA HIS A 3 -12.45 -21.21 -15.54
C HIS A 3 -12.25 -21.68 -14.08
N SER A 4 -11.09 -22.24 -13.76
CA SER A 4 -10.77 -22.71 -12.42
C SER A 4 -10.03 -21.61 -11.65
N LEU A 5 -10.79 -20.76 -10.96
CA LEU A 5 -10.30 -20.09 -9.74
C LEU A 5 -10.15 -21.17 -8.66
N SER A 6 -9.20 -22.09 -8.83
CA SER A 6 -8.97 -23.17 -7.88
C SER A 6 -8.33 -22.61 -6.62
N LYS A 7 -8.91 -22.97 -5.47
CA LYS A 7 -8.36 -22.70 -4.15
C LYS A 7 -6.98 -23.35 -4.02
N PRO A 8 -5.96 -22.68 -3.48
CA PRO A 8 -4.90 -23.39 -2.77
C PRO A 8 -5.55 -24.04 -1.53
N LYS A 9 -5.63 -25.37 -1.53
CA LYS A 9 -6.02 -26.14 -0.35
C LYS A 9 -4.79 -26.24 0.54
N THR A 10 -4.73 -25.40 1.58
CA THR A 10 -3.72 -25.43 2.65
C THR A 10 -2.26 -25.28 2.16
N PHE A 11 -1.33 -24.93 3.06
CA PHE A 11 0.11 -24.94 2.76
C PHE A 11 0.65 -26.35 2.41
N GLU A 12 -0.21 -27.38 2.45
CA GLU A 12 0.11 -28.79 2.18
C GLU A 12 0.04 -29.17 0.70
N GLN A 13 -0.51 -28.31 -0.16
CA GLN A 13 -0.43 -28.46 -1.61
C GLN A 13 0.14 -27.19 -2.21
N ASP A 14 1.29 -27.31 -2.90
CA ASP A 14 2.06 -26.22 -3.53
C ASP A 14 1.34 -25.66 -4.78
N ILE A 15 0.03 -25.38 -4.65
CA ILE A 15 -0.83 -24.87 -5.71
C ILE A 15 -0.62 -23.36 -5.78
N GLN A 16 0.11 -22.93 -6.81
CA GLN A 16 0.22 -21.52 -7.14
C GLN A 16 -1.15 -21.00 -7.63
N GLY A 17 -1.77 -20.09 -6.90
CA GLY A 17 -3.12 -19.61 -7.18
C GLY A 17 -3.55 -18.42 -6.30
N LEU A 18 -4.76 -17.93 -6.51
CA LEU A 18 -5.32 -16.85 -5.69
C LEU A 18 -5.70 -17.35 -4.30
N ARG A 19 -5.39 -16.56 -3.27
CA ARG A 19 -5.73 -16.80 -1.87
C ARG A 19 -7.21 -16.52 -1.60
N ASN A 20 -7.75 -17.07 -0.51
CA ASN A 20 -9.15 -16.86 -0.10
C ASN A 20 -9.57 -15.37 -0.03
N PRO A 21 -8.76 -14.44 0.49
CA PRO A 21 -9.11 -13.02 0.51
C PRO A 21 -9.37 -12.47 -0.88
N GLN A 22 -8.54 -12.87 -1.86
CA GLN A 22 -8.60 -12.41 -3.24
C GLN A 22 -9.82 -12.99 -3.95
N ILE A 23 -10.06 -14.30 -3.80
CA ILE A 23 -11.23 -14.98 -4.38
C ILE A 23 -12.53 -14.39 -3.84
N GLY A 24 -12.63 -14.22 -2.51
CA GLY A 24 -13.81 -13.65 -1.86
C GLY A 24 -14.08 -12.20 -2.33
N ALA A 25 -13.04 -11.37 -2.39
CA ALA A 25 -13.13 -10.01 -2.91
C ALA A 25 -13.58 -9.97 -4.37
N ILE A 26 -13.04 -10.86 -5.23
CA ILE A 26 -13.46 -10.96 -6.65
C ILE A 26 -14.95 -11.30 -6.74
N TYR A 27 -15.40 -12.36 -6.04
CA TYR A 27 -16.80 -12.77 -6.12
C TYR A 27 -17.75 -11.72 -5.56
N ALA A 28 -17.42 -11.08 -4.44
CA ALA A 28 -18.21 -9.98 -3.90
C ALA A 28 -18.32 -8.81 -4.89
N SER A 29 -17.21 -8.44 -5.54
CA SER A 29 -17.18 -7.38 -6.55
C SER A 29 -18.06 -7.71 -7.76
N LEU A 30 -17.95 -8.94 -8.27
CA LEU A 30 -18.75 -9.41 -9.39
C LEU A 30 -20.24 -9.44 -9.03
N ALA A 31 -20.59 -9.95 -7.86
CA ALA A 31 -21.97 -10.01 -7.37
C ALA A 31 -22.58 -8.61 -7.24
N HIS A 32 -21.85 -7.67 -6.62
CA HIS A 32 -22.27 -6.28 -6.49
C HIS A 32 -22.64 -5.65 -7.84
N TRP A 33 -21.79 -5.84 -8.85
CA TRP A 33 -22.00 -5.29 -10.19
C TRP A 33 -23.11 -5.98 -11.02
N THR A 34 -23.73 -7.04 -10.50
CA THR A 34 -24.94 -7.61 -11.12
C THR A 34 -26.20 -6.80 -10.84
N HIS A 35 -26.24 -6.06 -9.73
CA HIS A 35 -27.44 -5.36 -9.27
C HIS A 35 -27.21 -3.91 -8.82
N SER A 36 -25.96 -3.45 -8.77
CA SER A 36 -25.60 -2.11 -8.28
C SER A 36 -24.35 -1.55 -8.95
N ASN A 37 -24.39 -0.26 -9.29
CA ASN A 37 -23.20 0.52 -9.66
C ASN A 37 -22.80 1.51 -8.55
N LYS A 38 -23.37 1.39 -7.35
CA LYS A 38 -22.97 2.22 -6.21
C LYS A 38 -21.50 1.97 -5.87
N VAL A 39 -20.84 2.97 -5.27
CA VAL A 39 -19.45 2.85 -4.83
C VAL A 39 -19.35 1.74 -3.78
N ALA A 40 -18.49 0.76 -4.05
CA ALA A 40 -18.24 -0.36 -3.16
C ALA A 40 -16.85 -0.28 -2.51
N THR A 41 -16.73 -0.84 -1.32
CA THR A 41 -15.48 -0.98 -0.57
C THR A 41 -15.18 -2.45 -0.29
N VAL A 42 -13.96 -2.84 -0.61
CA VAL A 42 -13.34 -4.13 -0.32
C VAL A 42 -12.25 -3.90 0.73
N VAL A 43 -12.43 -4.49 1.91
CA VAL A 43 -11.48 -4.39 3.03
C VAL A 43 -10.63 -5.65 3.07
N MET A 44 -9.33 -5.48 2.85
CA MET A 44 -8.35 -6.55 2.76
C MET A 44 -7.07 -6.13 3.49
N PRO A 45 -6.66 -6.83 4.56
CA PRO A 45 -5.42 -6.54 5.27
C PRO A 45 -4.22 -6.49 4.32
N THR A 46 -3.20 -5.68 4.62
CA THR A 46 -1.99 -5.64 3.80
C THR A 46 -1.37 -7.03 3.69
N GLY A 47 -0.78 -7.38 2.54
CA GLY A 47 -0.14 -8.67 2.31
C GLY A 47 -1.12 -9.78 1.91
N THR A 48 -2.42 -9.51 1.93
CA THR A 48 -3.44 -10.46 1.42
C THR A 48 -3.65 -10.39 -0.10
N GLY A 49 -2.91 -9.52 -0.79
CA GLY A 49 -2.86 -9.45 -2.26
C GLY A 49 -3.97 -8.59 -2.90
N LYS A 50 -4.18 -7.38 -2.37
CA LYS A 50 -5.09 -6.36 -2.94
C LYS A 50 -4.79 -6.07 -4.42
N THR A 51 -3.51 -5.89 -4.77
CA THR A 51 -3.11 -5.58 -6.15
C THR A 51 -3.45 -6.72 -7.11
N GLU A 52 -3.13 -7.98 -6.79
CA GLU A 52 -3.51 -9.12 -7.62
C GLU A 52 -5.04 -9.32 -7.72
N THR A 53 -5.80 -8.86 -6.73
CA THR A 53 -7.27 -8.80 -6.79
C THR A 53 -7.74 -7.78 -7.82
N MET A 54 -7.15 -6.57 -7.83
CA MET A 54 -7.44 -5.55 -8.85
C MET A 54 -7.08 -6.05 -10.26
N LEU A 55 -5.92 -6.67 -10.43
CA LEU A 55 -5.48 -7.25 -11.70
C LEU A 55 -6.44 -8.35 -12.19
N SER A 56 -6.91 -9.19 -11.27
CA SER A 56 -7.89 -10.23 -11.59
C SER A 56 -9.23 -9.62 -12.03
N LEU A 57 -9.70 -8.58 -11.34
CA LEU A 57 -10.93 -7.88 -11.70
C LEU A 57 -10.84 -7.17 -13.05
N LEU A 58 -9.71 -6.52 -13.36
CA LEU A 58 -9.44 -5.93 -14.68
C LEU A 58 -9.75 -6.93 -15.81
N LEU A 59 -9.27 -8.16 -15.67
CA LEU A 59 -9.39 -9.19 -16.69
C LEU A 59 -10.74 -9.91 -16.68
N LEU A 60 -11.30 -10.18 -15.51
CA LEU A 60 -12.58 -10.89 -15.36
C LEU A 60 -13.76 -10.04 -15.81
N VAL A 61 -13.74 -8.75 -15.48
CA VAL A 61 -14.79 -7.79 -15.88
C VAL A 61 -14.53 -7.19 -17.26
N ARG A 62 -13.32 -7.37 -17.79
CA ARG A 62 -12.89 -6.81 -19.08
C ARG A 62 -13.10 -5.30 -19.11
N CYS A 63 -12.53 -4.59 -18.14
CA CYS A 63 -12.64 -3.14 -18.08
C CYS A 63 -12.08 -2.53 -19.38
N SER A 64 -12.91 -1.81 -20.14
CA SER A 64 -12.49 -1.20 -21.41
C SER A 64 -11.48 -0.07 -21.19
N LYS A 65 -11.67 0.70 -20.12
CA LYS A 65 -10.75 1.73 -19.63
C LYS A 65 -10.79 1.80 -18.12
N LEU A 66 -9.68 1.48 -17.46
CA LEU A 66 -9.56 1.49 -16.00
C LEU A 66 -8.74 2.68 -15.53
N LEU A 67 -9.29 3.49 -14.63
CA LEU A 67 -8.53 4.47 -13.85
C LEU A 67 -8.19 3.86 -12.48
N VAL A 68 -6.92 3.90 -12.10
CA VAL A 68 -6.44 3.48 -10.79
C VAL A 68 -5.91 4.71 -10.05
N VAL A 69 -6.51 5.00 -8.89
CA VAL A 69 -6.16 6.15 -8.04
C VAL A 69 -5.48 5.64 -6.78
N VAL A 70 -4.31 6.19 -6.47
CA VAL A 70 -3.50 5.83 -5.30
C VAL A 70 -3.15 7.10 -4.49
N PRO A 71 -2.75 7.00 -3.22
CA PRO A 71 -2.49 8.19 -2.42
C PRO A 71 -1.13 8.85 -2.71
N THR A 72 -0.11 8.10 -3.14
CA THR A 72 1.27 8.59 -3.22
C THR A 72 1.97 8.26 -4.55
N ASP A 73 2.99 9.04 -4.90
CA ASP A 73 3.79 8.81 -6.12
C ASP A 73 4.55 7.46 -6.12
N PRO A 74 5.17 7.01 -5.01
CA PRO A 74 5.81 5.68 -4.97
C PRO A 74 4.82 4.54 -5.21
N LEU A 75 3.62 4.59 -4.60
CA LEU A 75 2.57 3.61 -4.88
C LEU A 75 2.12 3.65 -6.34
N ARG A 76 2.07 4.84 -6.96
CA ARG A 76 1.69 4.99 -8.38
C ARG A 76 2.65 4.21 -9.28
N GLU A 77 3.94 4.29 -9.02
CA GLU A 77 4.95 3.55 -9.79
C GLU A 77 4.84 2.04 -9.55
N GLN A 78 4.78 1.61 -8.28
CA GLN A 78 4.65 0.20 -7.93
C GLN A 78 3.41 -0.46 -8.52
N ILE A 79 2.26 0.21 -8.41
CA ILE A 79 1.00 -0.29 -8.97
C ILE A 79 1.06 -0.31 -10.48
N ALA A 80 1.58 0.74 -11.13
CA ALA A 80 1.74 0.75 -12.58
C ALA A 80 2.57 -0.44 -13.07
N ASP A 81 3.71 -0.73 -12.43
CA ASP A 81 4.57 -1.86 -12.80
C ASP A 81 3.83 -3.21 -12.66
N LYS A 82 3.02 -3.36 -11.61
CA LYS A 82 2.16 -4.55 -11.43
C LYS A 82 1.11 -4.68 -12.53
N PHE A 83 0.49 -3.59 -12.96
CA PHE A 83 -0.46 -3.61 -14.09
C PHE A 83 0.25 -3.90 -15.42
N ILE A 84 1.43 -3.32 -15.67
CA ILE A 84 2.24 -3.57 -16.89
C ILE A 84 2.58 -5.05 -17.00
N GLY A 85 2.94 -5.71 -15.90
CA GLY A 85 3.32 -7.12 -15.89
C GLY A 85 2.18 -8.12 -15.66
N LEU A 86 0.96 -7.65 -15.38
CA LEU A 86 -0.12 -8.45 -14.78
C LEU A 86 0.33 -9.20 -13.50
N GLY A 87 1.25 -8.59 -12.75
CA GLY A 87 1.74 -9.03 -11.44
C GLY A 87 2.08 -10.52 -11.39
N LEU A 88 1.52 -11.21 -10.39
CA LEU A 88 1.76 -12.64 -10.17
C LEU A 88 0.81 -13.55 -10.97
N LEU A 89 -0.15 -13.01 -11.73
CA LEU A 89 -1.18 -13.82 -12.38
C LEU A 89 -0.60 -14.81 -13.41
N LYS A 90 0.43 -14.40 -14.17
CA LYS A 90 1.15 -15.29 -15.09
C LYS A 90 1.97 -16.33 -14.34
N LYS A 91 2.61 -15.94 -13.23
CA LYS A 91 3.39 -16.86 -12.38
C LYS A 91 2.49 -17.94 -11.76
N PHE A 92 1.29 -17.56 -11.32
CA PHE A 92 0.29 -18.48 -10.80
C PHE A 92 -0.39 -19.37 -11.87
N GLY A 93 0.04 -19.31 -13.13
CA GLY A 93 -0.57 -20.09 -14.21
C GLY A 93 -2.04 -19.76 -14.49
N LEU A 94 -2.55 -18.63 -13.98
CA LEU A 94 -3.93 -18.18 -14.20
C LEU A 94 -4.11 -17.62 -15.62
N LEU A 95 -3.01 -17.19 -16.22
CA LEU A 95 -2.91 -16.71 -17.60
C LEU A 95 -1.87 -17.53 -18.37
N LYS A 96 -2.12 -17.68 -19.67
CA LYS A 96 -1.11 -18.19 -20.59
C LYS A 96 0.04 -17.18 -20.71
N GLN A 97 1.27 -17.64 -20.96
CA GLN A 97 2.42 -16.73 -21.06
C GLN A 97 2.27 -15.74 -22.23
N GLU A 98 1.63 -16.17 -23.30
CA GLU A 98 1.34 -15.41 -24.52
C GLU A 98 0.19 -14.39 -24.33
N ALA A 99 -0.47 -14.37 -23.17
CA ALA A 99 -1.50 -13.37 -22.90
C ALA A 99 -0.89 -11.96 -22.98
N HIS A 100 -1.49 -11.10 -23.80
CA HIS A 100 -1.05 -9.72 -23.94
C HIS A 100 -1.24 -8.97 -22.62
N ASN A 101 -0.27 -8.13 -22.29
CA ASN A 101 -0.34 -7.24 -21.15
C ASN A 101 -1.09 -5.95 -21.53
N PRO A 102 -1.75 -5.28 -20.57
CA PRO A 102 -2.42 -4.01 -20.85
C PRO A 102 -1.40 -2.90 -21.13
N VAL A 103 -1.79 -1.94 -21.96
CA VAL A 103 -1.06 -0.67 -22.08
C VAL A 103 -1.40 0.19 -20.88
N VAL A 104 -0.38 0.59 -20.12
CA VAL A 104 -0.54 1.35 -18.87
C VAL A 104 0.02 2.76 -19.03
N GLY A 105 -0.85 3.76 -18.88
CA GLY A 105 -0.47 5.17 -18.82
C GLY A 105 -0.23 5.62 -17.38
N ILE A 106 0.91 6.28 -17.12
CA ILE A 106 1.23 6.82 -15.80
C ILE A 106 1.19 8.34 -15.84
N LEU A 107 0.22 8.95 -15.17
CA LEU A 107 0.06 10.40 -15.14
C LEU A 107 1.02 11.01 -14.11
N LYS A 108 2.22 11.41 -14.57
CA LYS A 108 3.25 12.07 -13.74
C LYS A 108 3.34 13.58 -13.96
N LYS A 109 3.06 14.06 -15.17
CA LYS A 109 3.17 15.46 -15.58
C LYS A 109 1.79 16.01 -15.90
N ARG A 110 1.56 17.30 -15.67
CA ARG A 110 0.28 17.96 -15.98
C ARG A 110 0.02 17.87 -17.49
N LEU A 111 -1.17 17.38 -17.83
CA LEU A 111 -1.74 17.52 -19.17
C LEU A 111 -2.61 18.78 -19.14
N SER A 112 -2.34 19.72 -20.04
CA SER A 112 -3.05 21.01 -20.09
C SER A 112 -3.98 21.15 -21.31
N ASP A 113 -3.87 20.24 -22.27
CA ASP A 113 -4.68 20.23 -23.49
C ASP A 113 -5.62 19.01 -23.52
N ALA A 114 -6.89 19.24 -23.84
CA ALA A 114 -7.91 18.20 -23.81
C ALA A 114 -7.75 17.17 -24.94
N ASP A 115 -7.28 17.61 -26.12
CA ASP A 115 -7.09 16.72 -27.27
C ASP A 115 -5.84 15.85 -27.09
N GLU A 116 -4.76 16.42 -26.56
CA GLU A 116 -3.56 15.68 -26.14
C GLU A 116 -3.91 14.66 -25.06
N ALA A 117 -4.68 15.07 -24.05
CA ALA A 117 -5.14 14.18 -23.01
C ALA A 117 -5.98 13.03 -23.57
N LYS A 118 -6.91 13.33 -24.48
CA LYS A 118 -7.72 12.30 -25.14
C LYS A 118 -6.86 11.30 -25.90
N LYS A 119 -5.92 11.77 -26.73
CA LYS A 119 -4.99 10.88 -27.46
C LYS A 119 -4.19 9.99 -26.53
N PHE A 120 -3.69 10.54 -25.42
CA PHE A 120 -2.98 9.76 -24.40
C PHE A 120 -3.89 8.71 -23.76
N ILE A 121 -5.07 9.11 -23.32
CA ILE A 121 -6.05 8.23 -22.67
C ILE A 121 -6.48 7.10 -23.61
N ASP A 122 -6.76 7.41 -24.88
CA ASP A 122 -7.20 6.46 -25.90
C ASP A 122 -6.14 5.38 -26.17
N SER A 123 -4.86 5.72 -26.07
CA SER A 123 -3.74 4.78 -26.24
C SER A 123 -3.57 3.79 -25.08
N CYS A 124 -4.21 4.01 -23.93
CA CYS A 124 -4.05 3.20 -22.72
C CYS A 124 -5.24 2.28 -22.46
N ASN A 125 -5.02 1.10 -21.85
CA ASN A 125 -6.11 0.31 -21.25
C ASN A 125 -6.32 0.68 -19.78
N VAL A 126 -5.22 0.97 -19.08
CA VAL A 126 -5.18 1.31 -17.65
C VAL A 126 -4.45 2.64 -17.49
N ILE A 127 -4.96 3.52 -16.64
CA ILE A 127 -4.32 4.77 -16.26
C ILE A 127 -4.10 4.75 -14.76
N VAL A 128 -2.88 5.04 -14.31
CA VAL A 128 -2.55 5.09 -12.88
C VAL A 128 -2.15 6.52 -12.50
N THR A 129 -2.76 7.06 -11.46
CA THR A 129 -2.55 8.44 -10.99
C THR A 129 -2.75 8.59 -9.49
N THR A 130 -2.44 9.77 -8.95
CA THR A 130 -2.68 10.10 -7.55
C THR A 130 -3.93 10.96 -7.37
N ALA A 131 -4.55 10.88 -6.18
CA ALA A 131 -5.67 11.75 -5.84
C ALA A 131 -5.28 13.24 -5.88
N SER A 132 -4.06 13.58 -5.46
CA SER A 132 -3.51 14.93 -5.49
C SER A 132 -3.30 15.46 -6.91
N TYR A 133 -2.95 14.59 -7.87
CA TYR A 133 -2.85 14.95 -9.27
C TYR A 133 -4.23 15.26 -9.86
N LEU A 134 -5.24 14.42 -9.59
CA LEU A 134 -6.61 14.64 -10.04
C LEU A 134 -7.19 15.95 -9.50
N ALA A 135 -6.93 16.28 -8.24
CA ALA A 135 -7.41 17.51 -7.61
C ALA A 135 -6.88 18.80 -8.26
N ARG A 136 -5.74 18.72 -8.95
CA ARG A 136 -5.05 19.85 -9.58
C ARG A 136 -5.16 19.82 -11.11
N MET A 137 -5.90 18.86 -11.65
CA MET A 137 -6.06 18.69 -13.09
C MET A 137 -6.97 19.78 -13.65
N ASP A 138 -6.65 20.28 -14.85
CA ASP A 138 -7.53 21.21 -15.56
C ASP A 138 -8.90 20.59 -15.82
N GLU A 139 -9.96 21.37 -15.63
CA GLU A 139 -11.34 20.87 -15.69
C GLU A 139 -11.68 20.19 -17.02
N ALA A 140 -11.22 20.76 -18.14
CA ALA A 140 -11.43 20.19 -19.46
C ALA A 140 -10.77 18.80 -19.60
N VAL A 141 -9.53 18.67 -19.13
CA VAL A 141 -8.79 17.40 -19.14
C VAL A 141 -9.43 16.38 -18.20
N PHE A 142 -9.87 16.83 -17.02
CA PHE A 142 -10.55 15.98 -16.05
C PHE A 142 -11.86 15.42 -16.60
N LYS A 143 -12.65 16.24 -17.31
CA LYS A 143 -13.88 15.79 -17.99
C LYS A 143 -13.60 14.71 -19.03
N VAL A 144 -12.54 14.85 -19.83
CA VAL A 144 -12.11 13.80 -20.78
C VAL A 144 -11.73 12.52 -20.03
N LEU A 145 -10.95 12.61 -18.95
CA LEU A 145 -10.58 11.44 -18.16
C LEU A 145 -11.81 10.72 -17.60
N VAL A 146 -12.78 11.46 -17.08
CA VAL A 146 -14.04 10.94 -16.53
C VAL A 146 -14.88 10.26 -17.62
N SER A 147 -15.03 10.90 -18.78
CA SER A 147 -15.86 10.38 -19.87
C SER A 147 -15.32 9.05 -20.40
N GLU A 148 -14.01 9.00 -20.66
CA GLU A 148 -13.33 7.84 -21.24
C GLU A 148 -13.18 6.68 -20.26
N SER A 149 -13.14 6.94 -18.95
CA SER A 149 -13.02 5.90 -17.95
C SER A 149 -14.31 5.10 -17.79
N SER A 150 -14.21 3.78 -17.83
CA SER A 150 -15.34 2.87 -17.62
C SER A 150 -15.44 2.39 -16.17
N HIS A 151 -14.28 2.20 -15.53
CA HIS A 151 -14.13 1.69 -14.18
C HIS A 151 -13.10 2.52 -13.42
N VAL A 152 -13.28 2.63 -12.10
CA VAL A 152 -12.32 3.30 -11.22
C VAL A 152 -11.99 2.38 -10.05
N PHE A 153 -10.71 2.06 -9.88
CA PHE A 153 -10.18 1.42 -8.68
C PHE A 153 -9.44 2.45 -7.85
N ILE A 154 -9.68 2.41 -6.54
CA ILE A 154 -8.98 3.27 -5.59
C ILE A 154 -8.28 2.38 -4.59
N ASP A 155 -6.98 2.55 -4.47
CA ASP A 155 -6.21 1.89 -3.41
C ASP A 155 -6.01 2.83 -2.22
N GLU A 156 -5.89 2.23 -1.04
CA GLU A 156 -5.76 2.91 0.24
C GLU A 156 -6.78 4.04 0.44
N ALA A 157 -8.05 3.73 0.18
CA ALA A 157 -9.17 4.67 0.27
C ALA A 157 -9.39 5.26 1.70
N HIS A 158 -8.63 4.80 2.69
CA HIS A 158 -8.64 5.35 4.04
C HIS A 158 -7.83 6.66 4.20
N HIS A 159 -6.88 6.94 3.29
CA HIS A 159 -6.09 8.19 3.27
C HIS A 159 -6.79 9.38 2.64
N SER A 160 -7.93 9.14 1.97
CA SER A 160 -8.51 10.18 1.12
C SER A 160 -9.08 11.33 1.97
N GLU A 161 -8.64 12.55 1.66
CA GLU A 161 -9.25 13.78 2.19
C GLU A 161 -10.72 13.82 1.79
N ALA A 162 -11.61 14.13 2.75
CA ALA A 162 -13.05 13.98 2.58
C ALA A 162 -13.58 14.72 1.35
N GLU A 163 -13.03 15.92 1.09
CA GLU A 163 -13.49 16.81 0.03
C GLU A 163 -12.98 16.41 -1.34
N THR A 164 -11.66 16.25 -1.52
CA THR A 164 -11.07 15.78 -2.80
C THR A 164 -11.71 14.47 -3.25
N TRP A 165 -11.92 13.56 -2.30
CA TRP A 165 -12.50 12.27 -2.59
C TRP A 165 -13.99 12.32 -2.92
N PHE A 166 -14.73 13.18 -2.22
CA PHE A 166 -16.12 13.43 -2.56
C PHE A 166 -16.22 13.95 -4.00
N SER A 167 -15.43 14.97 -4.35
CA SER A 167 -15.41 15.53 -5.70
C SER A 167 -15.05 14.51 -6.78
N ILE A 168 -14.06 13.65 -6.54
CA ILE A 168 -13.73 12.56 -7.48
C ILE A 168 -14.93 11.60 -7.62
N ARG A 169 -15.50 11.10 -6.52
CA ARG A 169 -16.64 10.16 -6.63
C ARG A 169 -17.84 10.75 -7.34
N GLU A 170 -18.18 12.01 -7.05
CA GLU A 170 -19.29 12.69 -7.71
C GLU A 170 -19.04 12.83 -9.21
N ALA A 171 -17.81 13.16 -9.62
CA ALA A 171 -17.47 13.26 -11.04
C ALA A 171 -17.62 11.92 -11.78
N PHE A 172 -17.33 10.79 -11.13
CA PHE A 172 -17.45 9.45 -11.71
C PHE A 172 -18.80 8.78 -11.41
N GLN A 173 -19.84 9.55 -11.06
CA GLN A 173 -21.17 9.01 -10.79
C GLN A 173 -21.69 8.17 -11.96
N GLY A 174 -22.27 7.01 -11.66
CA GLY A 174 -22.78 6.05 -12.65
C GLY A 174 -21.71 5.14 -13.26
N LYS A 175 -20.41 5.42 -13.06
CA LYS A 175 -19.32 4.50 -13.39
C LYS A 175 -19.16 3.44 -12.30
N ARG A 176 -18.51 2.32 -12.64
CA ARG A 176 -18.24 1.24 -11.68
C ARG A 176 -17.00 1.56 -10.84
N ILE A 177 -17.22 1.83 -9.56
CA ILE A 177 -16.16 2.25 -8.63
C ILE A 177 -15.99 1.20 -7.52
N ILE A 178 -14.77 0.69 -7.35
CA ILE A 178 -14.38 -0.14 -6.19
C ILE A 178 -13.20 0.50 -5.47
N GLN A 179 -13.33 0.57 -4.15
CA GLN A 179 -12.31 1.01 -3.23
C GLN A 179 -11.67 -0.18 -2.52
N PHE A 180 -10.36 -0.19 -2.40
CA PHE A 180 -9.58 -1.16 -1.65
C PHE A 180 -8.91 -0.46 -0.48
N THR A 181 -8.88 -1.12 0.68
CA THR A 181 -8.28 -0.58 1.90
C THR A 181 -7.95 -1.70 2.87
N ALA A 182 -6.93 -1.51 3.71
CA ALA A 182 -6.67 -2.39 4.85
C ALA A 182 -7.66 -2.20 6.00
N THR A 183 -8.25 -1.01 6.14
CA THR A 183 -9.13 -0.63 7.25
C THR A 183 -10.48 -0.11 6.79
N PRO A 184 -11.58 -0.46 7.47
CA PRO A 184 -12.92 0.04 7.15
C PRO A 184 -13.17 1.48 7.65
N TYR A 185 -12.30 1.98 8.54
CA TYR A 185 -12.40 3.31 9.13
C TYR A 185 -11.43 4.27 8.47
N ARG A 186 -11.88 5.50 8.26
CA ARG A 186 -11.03 6.59 7.77
C ARG A 186 -10.07 7.07 8.86
N ASN A 187 -9.02 7.80 8.47
CA ASN A 187 -8.06 8.42 9.39
C ASN A 187 -8.72 9.36 10.43
N ASP A 188 -9.91 9.90 10.16
CA ASP A 188 -10.71 10.71 11.08
C ASP A 188 -11.63 9.89 12.02
N GLY A 189 -11.53 8.57 12.00
CA GLY A 189 -12.33 7.65 12.81
C GLY A 189 -13.77 7.44 12.30
N LYS A 190 -14.19 8.10 11.22
CA LYS A 190 -15.54 7.94 10.66
C LYS A 190 -15.60 6.73 9.73
N LYS A 191 -16.76 6.07 9.68
CA LYS A 191 -17.02 5.01 8.70
C LYS A 191 -16.97 5.58 7.28
N SER A 192 -16.39 4.83 6.35
CA SER A 192 -16.53 5.12 4.91
C SER A 192 -18.01 5.20 4.55
N ARG A 193 -18.40 6.19 3.73
CA ARG A 193 -19.78 6.33 3.23
C ARG A 193 -20.14 5.30 2.16
N ALA A 194 -19.16 4.57 1.65
CA ALA A 194 -19.37 3.54 0.63
C ALA A 194 -19.80 2.21 1.24
N GLU A 195 -20.51 1.41 0.45
CA GLU A 195 -21.00 0.09 0.86
C GLU A 195 -19.84 -0.89 0.99
N ILE A 196 -19.63 -1.47 2.17
CA ILE A 196 -18.62 -2.51 2.35
C ILE A 196 -19.20 -3.83 1.82
N ILE A 197 -18.75 -4.25 0.64
CA ILE A 197 -19.21 -5.48 -0.02
C ILE A 197 -18.40 -6.72 0.42
N TYR A 198 -17.20 -6.50 0.95
CA TYR A 198 -16.33 -7.55 1.45
C TYR A 198 -15.39 -7.04 2.52
N CYS A 199 -15.21 -7.82 3.59
CA CYS A 199 -14.24 -7.54 4.65
C CYS A 199 -13.57 -8.84 5.07
N PHE A 200 -12.27 -8.96 4.78
CA PHE A 200 -11.49 -10.11 5.23
C PHE A 200 -10.90 -9.85 6.63
N PRO A 201 -11.26 -10.65 7.66
CA PRO A 201 -10.79 -10.39 9.02
C PRO A 201 -9.28 -10.58 9.15
N LEU A 202 -8.61 -9.63 9.83
CA LEU A 202 -7.18 -9.72 10.15
C LEU A 202 -6.82 -11.02 10.88
N LYS A 203 -7.67 -11.44 11.83
CA LYS A 203 -7.51 -12.70 12.57
C LYS A 203 -7.46 -13.92 11.63
N ASN A 204 -8.24 -13.93 10.55
CA ASN A 204 -8.21 -15.01 9.58
C ASN A 204 -6.92 -14.99 8.77
N ALA A 205 -6.47 -13.79 8.36
CA ALA A 205 -5.20 -13.65 7.65
C ALA A 205 -3.99 -14.10 8.49
N GLN A 206 -4.01 -13.84 9.80
CA GLN A 206 -3.01 -14.36 10.74
C GLN A 206 -3.08 -15.88 10.87
N ARG A 207 -4.28 -16.45 11.06
CA ARG A 207 -4.49 -17.90 11.15
C ARG A 207 -4.07 -18.64 9.86
N GLU A 208 -4.30 -18.03 8.72
CA GLU A 208 -3.90 -18.54 7.40
C GLU A 208 -2.44 -18.23 7.04
N GLY A 209 -1.62 -17.73 7.99
CA GLY A 209 -0.18 -17.56 7.80
C GLY A 209 0.21 -16.51 6.74
N TYR A 210 -0.71 -15.60 6.36
CA TYR A 210 -0.39 -14.52 5.43
C TYR A 210 0.51 -13.44 6.04
N PHE A 211 0.76 -13.53 7.35
CA PHE A 211 1.69 -12.69 8.10
C PHE A 211 2.73 -13.56 8.80
N LYS A 212 3.97 -13.07 8.86
CA LYS A 212 4.94 -13.59 9.84
C LYS A 212 4.45 -13.19 11.23
N LYS A 213 4.68 -14.07 12.20
CA LYS A 213 4.36 -13.78 13.61
C LYS A 213 5.09 -12.50 14.04
N ILE A 214 4.35 -11.56 14.63
CA ILE A 214 4.91 -10.34 15.20
C ILE A 214 5.29 -10.64 16.65
N GLU A 215 6.53 -10.37 17.02
CA GLU A 215 6.99 -10.43 18.40
C GLU A 215 6.90 -9.04 19.01
N PHE A 216 6.10 -8.91 20.07
CA PHE A 216 5.89 -7.64 20.76
C PHE A 216 6.73 -7.62 22.04
N HIS A 217 7.65 -6.67 22.13
CA HIS A 217 8.51 -6.46 23.29
C HIS A 217 8.10 -5.17 24.01
N PRO A 218 7.27 -5.25 25.07
CA PRO A 218 6.96 -4.06 25.86
C PRO A 218 8.21 -3.59 26.61
N VAL A 219 8.40 -2.27 26.64
CA VAL A 219 9.46 -1.61 27.42
C VAL A 219 8.77 -0.87 28.57
N TYR A 220 9.19 -1.16 29.80
CA TYR A 220 8.70 -0.52 31.00
C TYR A 220 9.84 0.30 31.58
N GLU A 221 9.67 1.63 31.61
CA GLU A 221 10.60 2.56 32.22
C GLU A 221 9.85 3.38 33.27
N TRP A 222 10.43 3.48 34.46
CA TRP A 222 9.86 4.16 35.63
C TRP A 222 10.49 5.54 35.84
N GLU A 223 11.69 5.77 35.30
CA GLU A 223 12.35 7.07 35.32
C GLU A 223 11.84 7.97 34.19
N LYS A 224 11.27 9.10 34.58
CA LYS A 224 10.71 10.08 33.64
C LYS A 224 11.82 10.71 32.80
N GLY A 225 11.69 10.65 31.48
CA GLY A 225 12.66 11.19 30.52
C GLY A 225 13.64 10.16 29.97
N GLU A 226 13.69 8.95 30.52
CA GLU A 226 14.54 7.85 30.04
C GLU A 226 13.78 6.87 29.14
N GLU A 227 12.49 7.10 28.88
CA GLU A 227 11.64 6.17 28.14
C GLU A 227 12.17 5.90 26.73
N ASP A 228 12.62 6.96 26.05
CA ASP A 228 13.19 6.86 24.70
C ASP A 228 14.52 6.12 24.66
N VAL A 229 15.35 6.30 25.68
CA VAL A 229 16.64 5.61 25.82
C VAL A 229 16.41 4.13 26.07
N ALA A 230 15.48 3.79 26.96
CA ALA A 230 15.08 2.41 27.23
C ALA A 230 14.54 1.71 25.97
N ILE A 231 13.67 2.38 25.20
CA ILE A 231 13.16 1.87 23.92
C ILE A 231 14.31 1.66 22.93
N ALA A 232 15.19 2.65 22.76
CA ALA A 232 16.30 2.57 21.81
C ALA A 232 17.27 1.43 22.17
N ASN A 233 17.62 1.28 23.45
CA ASN A 233 18.46 0.19 23.93
C ASN A 233 17.85 -1.17 23.61
N LYS A 234 16.55 -1.36 23.90
CA LYS A 234 15.89 -2.64 23.63
C LYS A 234 15.78 -2.93 22.13
N ALA A 235 15.47 -1.92 21.33
CA ALA A 235 15.37 -2.06 19.89
C ALA A 235 16.72 -2.39 19.24
N VAL A 236 17.81 -1.77 19.71
CA VAL A 236 19.17 -2.06 19.24
C VAL A 236 19.66 -3.43 19.68
N GLU A 237 19.32 -3.88 20.90
CA GLU A 237 19.59 -5.25 21.36
C GLU A 237 18.99 -6.28 20.39
N ILE A 238 17.70 -6.13 20.05
CA ILE A 238 17.00 -7.00 19.10
C ILE A 238 17.65 -6.91 17.72
N LEU A 239 17.96 -5.71 17.24
CA LEU A 239 18.61 -5.50 15.95
C LEU A 239 19.97 -6.20 15.87
N ARG A 240 20.81 -6.07 16.88
CA ARG A 240 22.14 -6.70 16.89
C ARG A 240 22.04 -8.21 16.82
N LYS A 241 21.11 -8.79 17.58
CA LYS A 241 20.83 -10.23 17.57
C LYS A 241 20.36 -10.71 16.18
N ASP A 242 19.34 -10.06 15.62
CA ASP A 242 18.81 -10.40 14.29
C ASP A 242 19.87 -10.28 13.19
N ARG A 243 20.82 -9.36 13.36
CA ARG A 243 21.90 -9.11 12.41
C ARG A 243 23.01 -10.15 12.38
N GLU A 244 23.02 -11.10 13.31
CA GLU A 244 23.86 -12.29 13.23
C GLU A 244 23.46 -13.15 12.02
N ASP A 245 22.16 -13.20 11.71
CA ASP A 245 21.61 -14.07 10.65
C ASP A 245 21.13 -13.29 9.41
N TYR A 246 20.70 -12.02 9.58
CA TYR A 246 20.02 -11.28 8.52
C TYR A 246 20.43 -9.81 8.42
N PRO A 247 20.45 -9.18 7.24
CA PRO A 247 20.75 -7.75 7.11
C PRO A 247 19.54 -6.87 7.48
N HIS A 248 18.94 -7.10 8.64
CA HIS A 248 17.74 -6.38 9.10
C HIS A 248 18.04 -4.92 9.43
N ILE A 249 17.00 -4.10 9.26
CA ILE A 249 17.00 -2.66 9.53
C ILE A 249 15.93 -2.36 10.58
N LEU A 250 16.31 -1.52 11.55
CA LEU A 250 15.43 -1.00 12.59
C LEU A 250 14.79 0.32 12.13
N LEU A 251 13.47 0.39 12.20
CA LEU A 251 12.70 1.61 12.01
C LEU A 251 12.32 2.21 13.36
N ALA A 252 12.83 3.39 13.68
CA ALA A 252 12.39 4.18 14.82
C ALA A 252 11.34 5.20 14.36
N ARG A 253 10.09 5.04 14.80
CA ARG A 253 8.98 5.89 14.42
C ARG A 253 8.66 6.91 15.51
N VAL A 254 8.48 8.16 15.08
CA VAL A 254 8.10 9.32 15.89
C VAL A 254 6.99 10.11 15.20
N GLU A 255 6.26 10.93 15.97
CA GLU A 255 5.11 11.71 15.50
C GLU A 255 5.51 13.03 14.84
N THR A 256 6.67 13.62 15.17
CA THR A 256 7.02 14.98 14.72
C THR A 256 8.48 15.09 14.27
N LYS A 257 8.78 16.09 13.43
CA LYS A 257 10.15 16.39 12.98
C LYS A 257 11.09 16.67 14.15
N ARG A 258 10.62 17.44 15.14
CA ARG A 258 11.36 17.73 16.38
C ARG A 258 11.71 16.45 17.13
N ARG A 259 10.74 15.54 17.31
CA ARG A 259 10.99 14.23 17.91
C ARG A 259 11.98 13.41 17.09
N ALA A 260 11.94 13.48 15.76
CA ALA A 260 12.90 12.78 14.92
C ALA A 260 14.33 13.28 15.14
N ASP A 261 14.51 14.58 15.39
CA ASP A 261 15.81 15.14 15.75
C ASP A 261 16.28 14.61 17.11
N GLU A 262 15.43 14.65 18.13
CA GLU A 262 15.74 14.13 19.48
C GLU A 262 16.11 12.64 19.48
N ILE A 263 15.28 11.82 18.83
CA ILE A 263 15.49 10.37 18.76
C ILE A 263 16.71 10.02 17.90
N PHE A 264 16.98 10.79 16.84
CA PHE A 264 18.20 10.59 16.05
C PHE A 264 19.46 10.79 16.88
N GLU A 265 19.51 11.77 17.77
CA GLU A 265 20.65 11.95 18.67
C GLU A 265 20.83 10.75 19.62
N ILE A 266 19.74 10.17 20.12
CA ILE A 266 19.79 8.97 20.98
C ILE A 266 20.39 7.79 20.20
N TYR A 267 19.85 7.48 19.02
CA TYR A 267 20.38 6.35 18.23
C TYR A 267 21.79 6.61 17.70
N SER A 268 22.18 7.86 17.45
CA SER A 268 23.54 8.20 16.98
C SER A 268 24.63 7.92 18.01
N LYS A 269 24.27 7.71 19.29
CA LYS A 269 25.22 7.27 20.33
C LYS A 269 25.71 5.82 20.13
N PHE A 270 24.98 5.00 19.37
CA PHE A 270 25.42 3.64 19.01
C PHE A 270 26.41 3.70 17.84
N THR A 271 27.69 3.92 18.15
CA THR A 271 28.76 4.19 17.17
C THR A 271 29.06 3.03 16.20
N ASP A 272 28.62 1.82 16.52
CA ASP A 272 28.69 0.63 15.66
C ASP A 272 27.61 0.58 14.56
N LEU A 273 26.60 1.47 14.63
CA LEU A 273 25.47 1.49 13.70
C LEU A 273 25.42 2.79 12.92
N LYS A 274 25.12 2.70 11.62
CA LYS A 274 24.79 3.87 10.80
C LYS A 274 23.31 4.19 10.97
N VAL A 275 23.05 5.42 11.41
CA VAL A 275 21.70 5.94 11.65
C VAL A 275 21.36 6.97 10.57
N ALA A 276 20.19 6.83 9.97
CA ALA A 276 19.60 7.83 9.10
C ALA A 276 18.37 8.47 9.76
N LYS A 277 18.07 9.71 9.37
CA LYS A 277 16.83 10.40 9.70
C LYS A 277 16.11 10.80 8.41
N ILE A 278 14.80 10.59 8.35
CA ILE A 278 13.99 10.92 7.18
C ILE A 278 12.59 11.42 7.54
N TYR A 279 12.22 12.60 7.04
CA TYR A 279 10.87 13.17 7.18
C TYR A 279 10.53 14.09 5.99
N SER A 280 9.26 14.50 5.90
CA SER A 280 8.78 15.35 4.80
C SER A 280 9.46 16.73 4.79
N GLY A 281 9.93 17.17 3.62
CA GLY A 281 10.63 18.45 3.44
C GLY A 281 12.12 18.44 3.80
N LEU A 282 12.71 17.28 4.13
CA LEU A 282 14.15 17.15 4.33
C LEU A 282 14.90 17.28 2.99
N SER A 283 15.95 18.11 2.95
CA SER A 283 16.84 18.21 1.79
C SER A 283 17.63 16.91 1.61
N GLY A 284 17.88 16.51 0.36
CA GLY A 284 18.59 15.24 0.08
C GLY A 284 17.81 13.97 0.43
N LYS A 285 16.51 14.05 0.74
CA LYS A 285 15.67 12.90 1.07
C LYS A 285 15.77 11.74 0.07
N GLU A 286 15.84 12.03 -1.23
CA GLU A 286 15.89 10.98 -2.25
C GLU A 286 17.24 10.24 -2.29
N SER A 287 18.35 10.89 -1.94
CA SER A 287 19.63 10.17 -1.77
C SER A 287 19.62 9.32 -0.51
N ILE A 288 19.07 9.82 0.61
CA ILE A 288 18.91 9.06 1.86
C ILE A 288 18.05 7.81 1.61
N LYS A 289 16.93 7.93 0.90
CA LYS A 289 16.09 6.78 0.54
C LYS A 289 16.85 5.72 -0.27
N LYS A 290 17.65 6.13 -1.25
CA LYS A 290 18.45 5.21 -2.06
C LYS A 290 19.48 4.48 -1.19
N ALA A 291 20.16 5.20 -0.30
CA ALA A 291 21.12 4.60 0.63
C ALA A 291 20.44 3.64 1.62
N ILE A 292 19.23 3.96 2.10
CA ILE A 292 18.42 3.04 2.91
C ILE A 292 18.06 1.78 2.11
N ALA A 293 17.60 1.92 0.85
CA ALA A 293 17.27 0.78 -0.01
C ALA A 293 18.50 -0.10 -0.34
N ASN A 294 19.69 0.52 -0.39
CA ASN A 294 20.98 -0.16 -0.53
C ASN A 294 21.50 -0.78 0.79
N LYS A 295 20.73 -0.68 1.89
CA LYS A 295 21.07 -1.22 3.22
C LYS A 295 22.32 -0.58 3.84
N GLU A 296 22.62 0.65 3.47
CA GLU A 296 23.77 1.39 4.01
C GLU A 296 23.53 1.85 5.46
N TYR A 297 22.27 1.93 5.89
CA TYR A 297 21.87 2.29 7.24
C TYR A 297 21.23 1.10 7.96
N GLN A 298 21.51 0.96 9.25
CA GLN A 298 20.96 -0.09 10.10
C GLN A 298 19.79 0.40 10.96
N VAL A 299 19.77 1.70 11.24
CA VAL A 299 18.68 2.35 11.96
C VAL A 299 18.18 3.51 11.12
N VAL A 300 16.87 3.62 11.00
CA VAL A 300 16.22 4.76 10.34
C VAL A 300 15.18 5.37 11.24
N VAL A 301 15.39 6.63 11.61
CA VAL A 301 14.43 7.46 12.36
C VAL A 301 13.51 8.15 11.37
N CYS A 302 12.20 7.99 11.51
CA CYS A 302 11.24 8.56 10.55
C CYS A 302 9.99 9.18 11.16
N VAL A 303 9.45 10.16 10.42
CA VAL A 303 8.11 10.75 10.64
C VAL A 303 7.26 10.40 9.42
N ASP A 304 6.25 9.54 9.60
CA ASP A 304 5.20 9.20 8.62
C ASP A 304 5.62 8.74 7.20
N MET A 305 6.91 8.61 6.92
CA MET A 305 7.43 8.60 5.54
C MET A 305 8.02 7.26 5.09
N LEU A 306 8.24 6.34 6.03
CA LEU A 306 8.60 4.94 5.75
C LEU A 306 7.41 4.02 6.02
N GLY A 307 6.25 4.45 5.52
CA GLY A 307 5.04 3.64 5.46
C GLY A 307 4.72 3.27 4.01
N GLU A 308 3.48 3.53 3.61
CA GLU A 308 2.90 3.10 2.35
C GLU A 308 3.73 3.43 1.10
N GLY A 309 3.99 2.40 0.28
CA GLY A 309 4.72 2.52 -0.98
C GLY A 309 6.23 2.56 -0.87
N PHE A 310 6.81 2.45 0.32
CA PHE A 310 8.25 2.24 0.50
C PHE A 310 8.53 0.74 0.62
N ASP A 311 9.08 0.10 -0.42
CA ASP A 311 9.35 -1.35 -0.48
C ASP A 311 10.74 -1.69 0.08
N LEU A 312 10.82 -2.14 1.34
CA LEU A 312 12.06 -2.57 2.00
C LEU A 312 11.84 -3.83 2.85
N PRO A 313 12.00 -5.04 2.25
CA PRO A 313 11.84 -6.33 2.91
C PRO A 313 12.63 -6.51 4.23
N GLU A 314 13.79 -5.87 4.32
CA GLU A 314 14.75 -5.96 5.43
C GLU A 314 14.33 -5.12 6.65
N LEU A 315 13.33 -4.25 6.51
CA LEU A 315 12.80 -3.50 7.63
C LEU A 315 11.94 -4.44 8.49
N LYS A 316 12.56 -5.04 9.50
CA LYS A 316 11.99 -6.13 10.31
C LYS A 316 11.72 -5.79 11.76
N ILE A 317 12.27 -4.68 12.23
CA ILE A 317 12.16 -4.26 13.62
C ILE A 317 11.62 -2.84 13.61
N ALA A 318 10.61 -2.57 14.44
CA ALA A 318 10.03 -1.25 14.58
C ALA A 318 9.99 -0.85 16.06
N ALA A 319 10.58 0.31 16.37
CA ALA A 319 10.53 0.95 17.68
C ALA A 319 9.59 2.16 17.60
N PHE A 320 8.60 2.21 18.48
CA PHE A 320 7.62 3.30 18.53
C PHE A 320 7.86 4.14 19.77
N HIS A 321 8.31 5.38 19.57
CA HIS A 321 8.66 6.31 20.64
C HIS A 321 7.48 7.17 21.09
N ASP A 322 6.46 7.32 20.24
CA ASP A 322 5.28 8.15 20.51
C ASP A 322 4.01 7.28 20.32
N VAL A 323 3.44 6.77 21.42
CA VAL A 323 2.33 5.78 21.39
C VAL A 323 0.94 6.45 21.38
N LYS A 324 0.85 7.78 21.36
CA LYS A 324 -0.40 8.50 21.70
C LYS A 324 -1.41 8.67 20.56
N ARG A 325 -1.14 8.23 19.32
CA ARG A 325 -2.16 8.13 18.27
C ARG A 325 -2.23 6.78 17.56
N ALA A 326 -3.34 6.08 17.84
CA ALA A 326 -3.96 4.96 17.12
C ALA A 326 -3.08 3.73 16.85
N PHE A 327 -3.13 2.77 17.77
CA PHE A 327 -2.73 1.37 17.60
C PHE A 327 -3.13 0.74 16.24
N LEU A 328 -4.24 1.19 15.63
CA LEU A 328 -4.67 0.72 14.30
C LEU A 328 -3.78 1.22 13.14
N GLN A 329 -3.25 2.45 13.21
CA GLN A 329 -2.28 2.96 12.22
C GLN A 329 -0.92 2.28 12.39
N LEU A 330 -0.55 1.97 13.64
CA LEU A 330 0.62 1.18 14.01
C LEU A 330 0.63 -0.18 13.30
N PHE A 331 -0.48 -0.92 13.38
CA PHE A 331 -0.61 -2.26 12.81
C PHE A 331 -0.62 -2.28 11.28
N ASN A 332 -1.20 -1.28 10.62
CA ASN A 332 -1.11 -1.18 9.16
C ASN A 332 0.33 -0.95 8.72
N SER A 333 1.05 -0.04 9.38
CA SER A 333 2.46 0.20 9.05
C SER A 333 3.33 -1.04 9.28
N LEU A 334 3.09 -1.80 10.35
CA LEU A 334 3.75 -3.10 10.58
C LEU A 334 3.36 -4.14 9.52
N GLY A 335 2.09 -4.17 9.12
CA GLY A 335 1.58 -5.04 8.05
C GLY A 335 2.24 -4.77 6.70
N ASP A 336 2.46 -3.50 6.36
CA ASP A 336 3.14 -3.06 5.13
C ASP A 336 4.61 -3.50 5.09
N LEU A 337 5.33 -3.29 6.20
CA LEU A 337 6.74 -3.68 6.35
C LEU A 337 6.94 -5.20 6.24
N HIS A 338 5.99 -5.99 6.74
CA HIS A 338 6.07 -7.46 6.69
C HIS A 338 5.57 -8.06 5.37
N ALA A 339 4.51 -7.51 4.76
CA ALA A 339 3.96 -8.00 3.49
C ALA A 339 4.99 -7.97 2.35
N GLN A 340 5.87 -6.99 2.37
CA GLN A 340 6.92 -6.78 1.36
C GLN A 340 7.99 -7.89 1.36
N SER A 341 8.31 -8.47 2.52
CA SER A 341 9.31 -9.54 2.58
C SER A 341 8.81 -10.92 2.16
N MET A 342 7.50 -11.12 2.02
CA MET A 342 6.93 -12.39 1.58
C MET A 342 6.88 -12.55 0.06
N MET A 343 7.03 -11.48 -0.71
CA MET A 343 6.99 -11.57 -2.18
C MET A 343 8.32 -12.02 -2.81
N LYS A 344 9.39 -12.19 -2.00
CA LYS A 344 10.74 -12.53 -2.48
C LYS A 344 11.39 -13.73 -1.78
N SER A 345 10.70 -14.38 -0.85
CA SER A 345 11.00 -15.75 -0.38
C SER A 345 10.07 -16.71 -1.08
#